data_AF-A0A966CLX8-F1
#
_entry.id   AF-A0A966CLX8-F1
#
_cell.length_a   1.000
_cell.length_b   1.000
_cell.length_c   1.000
_cell.angle_alpha   90.00
_cell.angle_beta   90.00
_cell.angle_gamma   90.00
#
_symmetry.space_group_name_H-M   'P 1'
#
loop_
_entity.id
_entity.type
_entity.pdbx_description
1 polymer ?
#
loop_
_entity_poly.entity_id
_entity_poly.type
_entity_poly.pdbx_seq_one_letter_code
_entity_poly.pdbx_strand_id
1 'polypeptide(L)'
;MDKNNKNYWWQLGLKIFAESTGWIAAPIIGALYLGRWLDSKYDTGQLFFLSITILAFVISSIGIGMTGMKYMRLIEKDELLRKSKNNQKDKEKN
;
A
#
# COMPACT_ATOMS: atom_id res chain seq x y z
N MET A 1 -14.13 -13.74 24.47
CA MET A 1 -13.45 -13.24 23.24
C MET A 1 -12.71 -11.96 23.57
N ASP A 2 -11.38 -12.02 23.65
CA ASP A 2 -10.49 -10.97 24.14
C ASP A 2 -10.57 -9.65 23.35
N LYS A 3 -10.85 -8.54 24.06
CA LYS A 3 -10.95 -7.19 23.49
C LYS A 3 -9.65 -6.70 22.83
N ASN A 4 -8.48 -7.22 23.23
CA ASN A 4 -7.18 -6.80 22.71
C ASN A 4 -6.95 -7.16 21.23
N ASN A 5 -7.57 -8.23 20.73
CA ASN A 5 -7.38 -8.64 19.34
C ASN A 5 -8.17 -7.74 18.36
N LYS A 6 -9.33 -7.21 18.80
CA LYS A 6 -10.19 -6.37 17.96
C LYS A 6 -9.51 -5.07 17.52
N ASN A 7 -8.70 -4.46 18.40
CA ASN A 7 -8.00 -3.21 18.09
C ASN A 7 -6.90 -3.41 17.03
N TYR A 8 -6.19 -4.55 17.06
CA TYR A 8 -5.12 -4.84 16.12
C TYR A 8 -5.63 -5.07 14.70
N TRP A 9 -6.67 -5.90 14.53
CA TRP A 9 -7.23 -6.19 13.19
C TRP A 9 -7.87 -4.96 12.55
N TRP A 10 -8.51 -4.11 13.34
CA TRP A 10 -9.10 -2.88 12.83
C TRP A 10 -8.01 -1.87 12.40
N GLN A 11 -6.95 -1.72 13.19
CA GLN A 11 -5.79 -0.89 12.80
C GLN A 11 -5.08 -1.42 11.55
N LEU A 12 -4.88 -2.73 11.46
CA LEU A 12 -4.24 -3.36 10.30
C LEU A 12 -5.08 -3.15 9.03
N GLY A 13 -6.40 -3.35 9.13
CA GLY A 13 -7.33 -3.09 8.02
C GLY A 13 -7.30 -1.63 7.58
N LEU A 14 -7.33 -0.69 8.54
CA LEU A 14 -7.26 0.74 8.25
C LEU A 14 -5.94 1.14 7.59
N LYS A 15 -4.83 0.52 8.00
CA LYS A 15 -3.49 0.76 7.44
C LYS A 15 -3.40 0.29 5.99
N ILE A 16 -3.84 -0.93 5.70
CA ILE A 16 -3.83 -1.50 4.34
C ILE A 16 -4.71 -0.65 3.41
N PHE A 17 -5.89 -0.22 3.91
CA PHE A 17 -6.80 0.63 3.17
C PHE A 17 -6.17 1.99 2.86
N ALA A 18 -5.66 2.68 3.88
CA ALA A 18 -5.03 3.99 3.71
C ALA A 18 -3.82 3.95 2.75
N GLU A 19 -3.00 2.91 2.83
CA GLU A 19 -1.83 2.78 1.95
C GLU A 19 -2.23 2.49 0.50
N SER A 20 -3.27 1.67 0.30
CA SER A 20 -3.83 1.38 -1.02
C SER A 20 -4.48 2.62 -1.64
N THR A 21 -5.31 3.35 -0.88
CA THR A 21 -5.90 4.61 -1.32
C THR A 21 -4.84 5.67 -1.58
N GLY A 22 -3.77 5.71 -0.77
CA GLY A 22 -2.63 6.62 -0.97
C GLY A 22 -1.94 6.37 -2.31
N TRP A 23 -1.68 5.11 -2.66
CA TRP A 23 -1.09 4.74 -3.95
C TRP A 23 -2.01 4.98 -5.16
N ILE A 24 -3.32 5.13 -4.96
CA ILE A 24 -4.26 5.52 -6.03
C ILE A 24 -4.32 7.05 -6.16
N ALA A 25 -4.51 7.74 -5.04
CA ALA A 25 -4.70 9.19 -5.02
C ALA A 25 -3.43 9.96 -5.43
N ALA A 26 -2.25 9.54 -4.95
CA ALA A 26 -0.98 10.21 -5.25
C ALA A 26 -0.69 10.32 -6.76
N PRO A 27 -0.72 9.23 -7.55
CA PRO A 27 -0.47 9.31 -8.99
C PRO A 27 -1.60 10.01 -9.76
N ILE A 28 -2.85 9.95 -9.31
CA ILE A 28 -3.96 10.70 -9.94
C ILE A 28 -3.76 12.21 -9.77
N ILE A 29 -3.45 12.65 -8.55
CA ILE A 29 -3.18 14.07 -8.28
C ILE A 29 -1.92 14.52 -9.01
N GLY A 30 -0.87 13.70 -9.01
CA GLY A 30 0.34 13.93 -9.79
C GLY A 30 0.04 14.08 -11.29
N ALA A 31 -0.79 13.20 -11.85
CA ALA A 31 -1.19 13.23 -13.25
C ALA A 31 -1.99 14.48 -13.61
N LEU A 32 -2.91 14.92 -12.75
CA LEU A 32 -3.67 16.16 -12.97
C LEU A 32 -2.76 17.38 -13.01
N TYR A 33 -1.78 17.46 -12.11
CA TYR A 33 -0.90 18.62 -12.03
C TYR A 33 0.14 18.63 -13.14
N LEU A 34 0.82 17.49 -13.38
CA LEU A 34 1.79 17.34 -14.46
C LEU A 34 1.13 17.43 -15.83
N GLY A 35 -0.05 16.84 -15.99
CA GLY A 35 -0.82 16.86 -17.23
C GLY A 35 -1.18 18.28 -17.63
N ARG A 36 -1.74 19.08 -16.72
CA ARG A 36 -2.09 20.48 -16.98
C ARG A 36 -0.87 21.36 -17.27
N TRP A 37 0.24 21.14 -16.56
CA TRP A 37 1.47 21.90 -16.79
C TRP A 37 2.07 21.61 -18.17
N LEU A 38 2.05 20.35 -18.59
CA LEU A 38 2.62 19.94 -19.87
C LEU A 38 1.72 20.34 -21.05
N ASP A 39 0.39 20.23 -20.89
CA ASP A 39 -0.58 20.66 -21.90
C ASP A 39 -0.47 22.18 -22.17
N SER A 40 -0.28 22.98 -21.12
CA SER A 40 -0.05 24.43 -21.24
C SER A 40 1.25 24.80 -21.96
N LYS A 41 2.22 23.88 -22.06
CA LYS A 41 3.53 24.15 -22.66
C LYS A 41 3.61 23.75 -24.13
N TYR A 42 2.79 22.78 -24.56
CA TYR A 42 2.88 22.18 -25.89
C TYR A 42 1.64 22.41 -26.77
N ASP A 43 0.56 23.03 -26.27
CA ASP A 43 -0.68 23.34 -27.02
C ASP A 43 -1.27 22.11 -27.75
N THR A 44 -0.95 20.91 -27.25
CA THR A 44 -1.18 19.64 -27.94
C THR A 44 -2.45 18.99 -27.38
N GLY A 45 -3.59 19.63 -27.62
CA GLY A 45 -4.96 19.13 -27.43
C GLY A 45 -5.11 17.80 -26.64
N GLN A 46 -4.76 17.80 -25.35
CA GLN A 46 -5.09 16.73 -24.39
C GLN A 46 -4.33 15.38 -24.53
N LEU A 47 -3.42 15.22 -25.49
CA LEU A 47 -2.68 13.95 -25.68
C LEU A 47 -1.68 13.66 -24.55
N PHE A 48 -1.06 14.70 -23.98
CA PHE A 48 -0.15 14.56 -22.85
C PHE A 48 -0.86 14.10 -21.57
N PHE A 49 -2.11 14.55 -21.38
CA PHE A 49 -2.93 14.09 -20.26
C PHE A 49 -3.14 12.58 -20.30
N LEU A 50 -3.38 12.01 -21.48
CA LEU A 50 -3.58 10.58 -21.66
C LEU A 50 -2.29 9.79 -21.34
N SER A 51 -1.14 10.23 -21.87
CA SER A 51 0.15 9.57 -21.62
C SER A 51 0.53 9.60 -20.13
N ILE A 52 0.35 10.75 -19.47
CA ILE A 52 0.61 10.91 -18.03
C ILE A 52 -0.36 10.07 -17.18
N THR A 53 -1.63 9.97 -17.58
CA THR A 53 -2.61 9.13 -16.89
C THR A 53 -2.24 7.65 -16.96
N ILE A 54 -1.81 7.18 -18.14
CA ILE A 54 -1.32 5.81 -18.32
C ILE A 54 -0.09 5.56 -17.45
N LEU A 55 0.87 6.50 -17.44
CA LEU A 55 2.08 6.39 -16.63
C LEU A 55 1.76 6.35 -15.13
N ALA A 56 0.85 7.21 -14.68
CA ALA A 56 0.35 7.26 -13.31
C ALA A 56 -0.35 5.95 -12.91
N PHE A 57 -1.14 5.36 -13.81
CA PHE A 57 -1.80 4.07 -13.58
C PHE A 57 -0.81 2.92 -13.43
N VAL A 58 0.24 2.89 -14.25
CA VAL A 58 1.32 1.88 -14.15
C VAL A 58 2.06 2.04 -12.82
N ILE A 59 2.44 3.27 -12.45
CA ILE A 59 3.13 3.54 -11.18
C ILE A 59 2.25 3.15 -9.98
N SER A 60 0.96 3.45 -10.03
CA SER A 60 0.00 3.05 -9.00
C SER A 60 -0.04 1.53 -8.85
N SER A 61 -0.19 0.81 -9.96
CA SER A 61 -0.28 -0.66 -9.99
C SER A 61 0.97 -1.32 -9.40
N ILE A 62 2.16 -0.82 -9.76
CA ILE A 62 3.43 -1.32 -9.23
C ILE A 62 3.55 -1.01 -7.73
N GLY A 63 3.20 0.21 -7.31
CA GLY A 63 3.26 0.64 -5.91
C GLY A 63 2.36 -0.19 -4.99
N ILE A 64 1.11 -0.41 -5.40
CA ILE A 64 0.16 -1.27 -4.69
C ILE A 64 0.69 -2.71 -4.61
N GLY A 65 1.18 -3.26 -5.73
CA GLY A 65 1.74 -4.62 -5.77
C GLY A 65 2.94 -4.79 -4.84
N MET A 66 3.87 -3.84 -4.84
CA MET A 66 5.03 -3.84 -3.94
C MET A 66 4.63 -3.72 -2.47
N THR A 67 3.70 -2.81 -2.15
CA THR A 67 3.14 -2.65 -0.81
C THR A 67 2.47 -3.96 -0.37
N GLY A 68 1.61 -4.56 -1.20
CA GLY A 68 0.95 -5.83 -0.91
C GLY A 68 1.93 -6.96 -0.59
N MET A 69 2.96 -7.15 -1.43
CA MET A 69 4.01 -8.15 -1.18
C MET A 69 4.78 -7.89 0.13
N LYS A 70 5.02 -6.62 0.47
CA LYS A 70 5.69 -6.23 1.72
C LYS A 70 4.84 -6.56 2.94
N TYR A 71 3.53 -6.30 2.88
CA TYR A 71 2.61 -6.64 3.96
C TYR A 71 2.43 -8.15 4.15
N MET A 72 2.31 -8.93 3.06
CA MET A 72 2.26 -10.39 3.16
C MET A 72 3.49 -10.96 3.87
N ARG A 73 4.70 -10.50 3.49
CA ARG A 73 5.94 -10.93 4.16
C ARG A 73 6.01 -10.50 5.61
N LEU A 74 5.51 -9.31 5.96
CA LEU A 74 5.48 -8.82 7.35
C LEU A 74 4.59 -9.71 8.22
N ILE A 75 3.39 -10.03 7.73
CA ILE A 75 2.43 -10.89 8.46
C ILE A 75 3.02 -12.28 8.66
N GLU A 76 3.58 -12.89 7.62
CA GLU A 76 4.22 -14.22 7.71
C GLU A 76 5.37 -14.23 8.72
N LYS A 77 6.21 -13.20 8.74
CA LYS A 77 7.31 -13.08 9.71
C LYS A 77 6.81 -12.91 11.14
N ASP A 78 5.81 -12.08 11.36
CA ASP A 78 5.22 -11.86 12.69
C ASP A 78 4.58 -13.15 13.23
N GLU A 79 3.93 -13.93 12.38
CA GLU A 79 3.35 -15.22 12.76
C GLU A 79 4.41 -16.25 13.14
N LEU A 80 5.50 -16.35 12.37
CA LEU A 80 6.63 -17.24 12.67
C LEU A 80 7.32 -16.86 13.99
N LEU A 81 7.54 -15.56 14.23
CA LEU A 81 8.12 -15.05 15.47
C LEU A 81 7.22 -15.33 16.68
N ARG A 82 5.90 -15.15 16.53
CA ARG A 82 4.92 -15.48 17.58
C ARG A 82 4.91 -16.97 17.90
N LYS A 83 5.02 -17.84 16.89
CA LYS A 83 5.07 -19.30 17.06
C LYS A 83 6.35 -19.75 17.76
N SER A 84 7.50 -19.18 17.42
CA SER A 84 8.77 -19.46 18.12
C SER A 84 8.75 -19.03 19.59
N LYS A 85 8.21 -17.84 19.90
CA LYS A 85 8.10 -17.36 21.29
C LYS A 85 7.21 -18.27 22.16
N ASN A 86 6.13 -18.82 21.60
CA ASN A 86 5.24 -19.72 22.33
C ASN A 86 5.93 -21.07 22.62
N ASN A 87 6.62 -21.66 21.65
CA ASN A 87 7.38 -22.90 21.85
C ASN A 87 8.51 -22.76 22.90
N GLN A 88 9.13 -21.58 22.99
CA GLN A 88 10.19 -21.34 23.96
C GLN A 88 9.65 -21.22 25.39
N LYS A 89 8.50 -20.56 25.58
CA LYS A 89 7.80 -20.49 26.88
C LYS A 89 7.29 -21.84 27.37
N ASP A 90 6.90 -22.74 26.45
CA ASP A 90 6.44 -24.08 26.79
C ASP A 90 7.60 -24.97 27.30
N LYS A 91 8.80 -24.78 26.74
CA LYS A 91 10.03 -25.47 27.19
C LYS A 91 10.62 -24.94 28.50
N GLU A 92 10.32 -23.70 28.89
CA GLU A 92 10.79 -23.10 30.15
C GLU A 92 9.90 -23.48 31.35
N LYS A 93 8.71 -24.05 31.10
CA LYS A 93 7.72 -24.43 32.12
C LYS A 93 7.69 -25.92 32.45
N ASN A 94 8.49 -26.73 31.76
CA ASN A 94 8.59 -28.19 31.91
C ASN A 94 10.01 -28.53 32.38
#